data_AF-A0A1G0RX31-F1
#
_entry.id   AF-A0A1G0RX31-F1
#
_cell.length_a   1.000
_cell.length_b   1.000
_cell.length_c   1.000
_cell.angle_alpha   90.00
_cell.angle_beta   90.00
_cell.angle_gamma   90.00
#
_symmetry.space_group_name_H-M   'P 1'
#
loop_
_entity.id
_entity.type
_entity.pdbx_description
1 polymer ?
#
loop_
_entity_poly.entity_id
_entity_poly.type
_entity_poly.pdbx_seq_one_letter_code
_entity_poly.pdbx_strand_id
1 'polypeptide(L)'
;MVELKDSENHNNLFVTSGVQFSYVIPFGNFFEFGFLDVTEGFTETQILKYTTQTVNINNIVYNPDGTIKYQPYLLTGSYFNWETRYPVKFLGATRGKFYVAQFIDEWHIGYTGRELSLAGSVFDLRFDAMFNSPVRQPQYVLDILVQKIFDYWAFSTISVGPSITMSNTNSGSFGFTSLFFNLRIKVGSSL
;
A
#
# COMPACT_ATOMS: atom_id res chain seq x y z
N MET A 1 1.88 18.98 15.81
CA MET A 1 0.97 18.46 14.77
C MET A 1 1.89 17.83 13.74
N VAL A 2 1.86 16.51 13.56
CA VAL A 2 2.74 15.84 12.61
C VAL A 2 2.05 15.91 11.25
N GLU A 3 2.58 16.75 10.35
CA GLU A 3 2.20 16.77 8.94
C GLU A 3 2.47 15.37 8.37
N LEU A 4 1.40 14.67 7.98
CA LEU A 4 1.53 13.31 7.44
C LEU A 4 2.07 13.33 6.00
N LYS A 5 1.86 14.44 5.26
CA LYS A 5 2.39 14.75 3.92
C LYS A 5 1.83 16.10 3.42
N ASP A 6 2.62 16.97 2.79
CA ASP A 6 2.16 18.30 2.32
C ASP A 6 1.77 18.36 0.83
N SER A 7 2.06 17.32 0.05
CA SER A 7 1.86 17.29 -1.40
C SER A 7 1.21 16.00 -1.89
N GLU A 8 0.50 16.06 -3.02
CA GLU A 8 -0.07 14.86 -3.70
C GLU A 8 -0.92 13.98 -2.76
N ASN A 9 -1.82 14.61 -1.99
CA ASN A 9 -2.69 13.98 -1.00
C ASN A 9 -4.08 13.61 -1.55
N HIS A 10 -4.36 13.97 -2.80
CA HIS A 10 -5.63 13.70 -3.48
C HIS A 10 -5.91 12.22 -3.65
N ASN A 11 -4.90 11.36 -3.59
CA ASN A 11 -5.06 9.91 -3.74
C ASN A 11 -5.13 9.14 -2.40
N ASN A 12 -5.33 9.84 -1.29
CA ASN A 12 -5.42 9.21 0.04
C ASN A 12 -6.75 8.49 0.24
N LEU A 13 -6.73 7.41 1.03
CA LEU A 13 -7.89 6.69 1.51
C LEU A 13 -8.09 7.01 3.00
N PHE A 14 -9.29 7.44 3.37
CA PHE A 14 -9.69 7.63 4.75
C PHE A 14 -10.79 6.65 5.11
N VAL A 15 -10.70 6.10 6.31
CA VAL A 15 -11.71 5.23 6.92
C VAL A 15 -11.98 5.73 8.34
N THR A 16 -13.21 5.60 8.78
CA THR A 16 -13.65 5.90 10.16
C THR A 16 -13.45 4.66 11.03
N SER A 17 -14.54 4.01 11.41
CA SER A 17 -14.60 2.78 12.17
C SER A 17 -15.18 1.70 11.27
N GLY A 18 -14.61 0.51 11.33
CA GLY A 18 -15.09 -0.61 10.55
C GLY A 18 -14.64 -1.94 11.10
N VAL A 19 -15.30 -3.00 10.65
CA VAL A 19 -14.96 -4.39 10.97
C VAL A 19 -14.48 -5.07 9.70
N GLN A 20 -13.37 -5.81 9.82
CA GLN A 20 -12.84 -6.62 8.74
C GLN A 20 -12.74 -8.06 9.18
N PHE A 21 -13.32 -8.95 8.38
CA PHE A 21 -13.18 -10.40 8.53
C PHE A 21 -12.53 -10.95 7.27
N SER A 22 -11.46 -11.72 7.43
CA SER A 22 -10.81 -12.43 6.32
C SER A 22 -10.63 -13.89 6.68
N TYR A 23 -10.77 -14.76 5.69
CA TYR A 23 -10.50 -16.18 5.81
C TYR A 23 -9.56 -16.63 4.70
N VAL A 24 -8.48 -17.29 5.11
CA VAL A 24 -7.49 -17.88 4.20
C VAL A 24 -7.77 -19.37 4.06
N ILE A 25 -7.90 -19.86 2.83
CA ILE A 25 -8.04 -21.29 2.59
C ILE A 25 -6.73 -21.98 3.01
N PRO A 26 -6.79 -22.91 3.99
CA PRO A 26 -5.59 -23.45 4.63
C PRO A 26 -4.76 -24.33 3.70
N PHE A 27 -5.39 -24.97 2.72
CA PHE A 27 -4.70 -25.81 1.73
C PHE A 27 -3.96 -24.92 0.73
N GLY A 28 -2.67 -24.71 0.96
CA GLY A 28 -1.77 -24.03 0.01
C GLY A 28 -1.75 -22.51 0.10
N ASN A 29 -2.59 -21.88 0.93
CA ASN A 29 -2.63 -20.42 1.15
C ASN A 29 -2.70 -19.64 -0.19
N PHE A 30 -3.43 -20.20 -1.16
CA PHE A 30 -3.53 -19.65 -2.52
C PHE A 30 -4.72 -18.72 -2.69
N PHE A 31 -5.67 -18.73 -1.75
CA PHE A 31 -6.86 -17.89 -1.83
C PHE A 31 -7.26 -17.39 -0.45
N GLU A 32 -7.54 -16.11 -0.37
CA GLU A 32 -8.15 -15.42 0.76
C GLU A 32 -9.39 -14.69 0.27
N PHE A 33 -10.44 -14.71 1.07
CA PHE A 33 -11.60 -13.86 0.88
C PHE A 33 -11.98 -13.22 2.20
N GLY A 34 -12.65 -12.08 2.14
CA GLY A 34 -13.01 -11.32 3.30
C GLY A 34 -14.12 -10.34 3.03
N PHE A 35 -14.61 -9.77 4.12
CA PHE A 35 -15.64 -8.75 4.13
C PHE A 35 -15.15 -7.60 5.01
N LEU A 36 -15.24 -6.39 4.48
CA LEU A 36 -14.98 -5.16 5.20
C LEU A 36 -16.29 -4.39 5.29
N ASP A 37 -16.68 -3.98 6.48
CA ASP A 37 -17.84 -3.12 6.68
C ASP A 37 -17.45 -1.87 7.45
N VAL A 38 -17.72 -0.70 6.87
CA VAL A 38 -17.53 0.58 7.55
C VAL A 38 -18.79 0.87 8.36
N THR A 39 -18.67 0.70 9.68
CA THR A 39 -19.80 0.73 10.61
C THR A 39 -20.28 2.15 10.90
N GLU A 40 -19.41 3.15 10.75
CA GLU A 40 -19.72 4.55 11.04
C GLU A 40 -19.48 5.42 9.80
N GLY A 41 -20.48 6.20 9.39
CA GLY A 41 -20.30 7.20 8.34
C GLY A 41 -19.41 8.37 8.81
N PHE A 42 -18.86 9.11 7.86
CA PHE A 42 -18.15 10.35 8.18
C PHE A 42 -19.12 11.44 8.62
N THR A 43 -18.79 12.15 9.70
CA THR A 43 -19.50 13.38 10.07
C THR A 43 -19.10 14.53 9.16
N GLU A 44 -19.94 15.56 9.03
CA GLU A 44 -19.63 16.74 8.20
C GLU A 44 -18.29 17.38 8.56
N THR A 45 -17.97 17.47 9.86
CA THR A 45 -16.69 18.00 10.34
C THR A 45 -15.51 17.13 9.89
N GLN A 46 -15.67 15.80 9.87
CA GLN A 46 -14.64 14.88 9.40
C GLN A 46 -14.45 14.97 7.89
N ILE A 47 -15.55 15.05 7.12
CA ILE A 47 -15.50 15.25 5.67
C ILE A 47 -14.66 16.50 5.39
N LEU A 48 -15.04 17.64 5.95
CA LEU A 48 -14.33 18.91 5.76
C LEU A 48 -12.85 18.80 6.18
N LYS A 49 -12.54 18.16 7.31
CA LYS A 49 -11.16 17.94 7.75
C LYS A 49 -10.33 17.10 6.77
N TYR A 50 -10.92 16.08 6.15
CA TYR A 50 -10.20 15.18 5.23
C TYR A 50 -10.15 15.70 3.79
N THR A 51 -11.04 16.62 3.42
CA THR A 51 -11.14 17.12 2.04
C THR A 51 -10.63 18.55 1.85
N THR A 52 -10.93 19.47 2.78
CA THR A 52 -10.86 20.92 2.50
C THR A 52 -10.33 21.77 3.66
N GLN A 53 -10.11 21.20 4.85
CA GLN A 53 -9.65 21.93 6.03
C GLN A 53 -8.35 21.36 6.60
N THR A 54 -7.67 22.16 7.42
CA THR A 54 -6.44 21.80 8.15
C THR A 54 -5.29 21.39 7.20
N VAL A 55 -4.77 20.18 7.35
CA VAL A 55 -3.61 19.62 6.62
C VAL A 55 -3.97 19.20 5.18
N ASN A 56 -5.26 19.28 4.81
CA ASN A 56 -5.82 18.71 3.58
C ASN A 56 -6.43 19.78 2.65
N ILE A 57 -6.10 21.06 2.82
CA ILE A 57 -6.75 22.19 2.15
C ILE A 57 -6.71 22.13 0.61
N ASN A 58 -5.77 21.35 0.04
CA ASN A 58 -5.59 21.14 -1.39
C ASN A 58 -5.73 19.66 -1.82
N ASN A 59 -6.47 18.86 -1.07
CA ASN A 59 -6.65 17.44 -1.40
C ASN A 59 -7.62 17.22 -2.57
N ILE A 60 -8.54 18.17 -2.83
CA ILE A 60 -9.40 18.12 -4.01
C ILE A 60 -8.72 18.91 -5.13
N VAL A 61 -8.43 18.22 -6.23
CA VAL A 61 -7.93 18.83 -7.46
C VAL A 61 -9.13 19.08 -8.37
N TYR A 62 -9.25 20.31 -8.87
CA TYR A 62 -10.33 20.70 -9.77
C TYR A 62 -9.83 20.82 -11.21
N ASN A 63 -10.74 20.59 -12.16
CA ASN A 63 -10.54 20.93 -13.56
C ASN A 63 -10.73 22.45 -13.77
N PRO A 64 -10.29 23.00 -14.92
CA PRO A 64 -10.50 24.41 -15.25
C PRO A 64 -11.98 24.85 -15.29
N ASP A 65 -12.90 23.89 -15.48
CA ASP A 65 -14.35 24.10 -15.47
C ASP A 65 -14.98 24.06 -14.05
N GLY A 66 -14.17 23.85 -13.01
CA GLY A 66 -14.61 23.76 -11.62
C GLY A 66 -15.14 22.39 -11.20
N THR A 67 -15.16 21.39 -12.09
CA THR A 67 -15.50 20.01 -11.73
C THR A 67 -14.36 19.35 -10.95
N ILE A 68 -14.68 18.36 -10.11
CA ILE A 68 -13.66 17.63 -9.35
C ILE A 68 -12.90 16.72 -10.32
N LYS A 69 -11.59 16.95 -10.42
CA LYS A 69 -10.67 16.10 -11.16
C LYS A 69 -10.23 14.91 -10.31
N TYR A 70 -9.73 15.19 -9.10
CA TYR A 70 -9.26 14.17 -8.16
C TYR A 70 -9.66 14.54 -6.72
N GLN A 71 -9.97 13.53 -5.90
CA GLN A 71 -10.32 13.74 -4.49
C GLN A 71 -9.95 12.51 -3.66
N PRO A 72 -9.65 12.69 -2.37
CA PRO A 72 -9.42 11.57 -1.47
C PRO A 72 -10.68 10.70 -1.36
N TYR A 73 -10.48 9.40 -1.19
CA TYR A 73 -11.59 8.46 -1.05
C TYR A 73 -11.97 8.35 0.43
N LEU A 74 -13.19 8.80 0.73
CA LEU A 74 -13.83 8.60 2.02
C LEU A 74 -14.61 7.28 1.98
N LEU A 75 -14.07 6.27 2.65
CA LEU A 75 -14.59 4.92 2.55
C LEU A 75 -15.92 4.75 3.29
N THR A 76 -16.97 4.33 2.61
CA THR A 76 -18.30 4.10 3.22
C THR A 76 -18.94 2.83 2.71
N GLY A 77 -19.76 2.18 3.53
CA GLY A 77 -20.47 0.94 3.17
C GLY A 77 -19.63 -0.32 3.35
N SER A 78 -20.03 -1.37 2.65
CA SER A 78 -19.47 -2.71 2.80
C SER A 78 -18.87 -3.24 1.51
N TYR A 79 -17.78 -3.99 1.63
CA TYR A 79 -16.94 -4.44 0.54
C TYR A 79 -16.62 -5.92 0.69
N PHE A 80 -16.74 -6.65 -0.41
CA PHE A 80 -16.23 -8.00 -0.52
C PHE A 80 -14.81 -7.97 -1.09
N ASN A 81 -13.88 -8.55 -0.35
CA ASN A 81 -12.46 -8.56 -0.68
C ASN A 81 -12.02 -9.99 -1.01
N TRP A 82 -11.09 -10.15 -1.94
CA TRP A 82 -10.47 -11.42 -2.20
C TRP A 82 -9.05 -11.25 -2.73
N GLU A 83 -8.17 -12.21 -2.46
CA GLU A 83 -6.80 -12.27 -2.96
C GLU A 83 -6.50 -13.69 -3.41
N THR A 84 -6.16 -13.86 -4.68
CA THR A 84 -5.57 -15.09 -5.20
C THR A 84 -4.06 -14.94 -5.23
N ARG A 85 -3.36 -15.93 -4.68
CA ARG A 85 -1.90 -15.97 -4.49
C ARG A 85 -1.33 -17.13 -5.28
N TYR A 86 -0.35 -16.84 -6.13
CA TYR A 86 0.47 -17.86 -6.76
C TYR A 86 1.86 -17.88 -6.13
N PRO A 87 2.21 -18.92 -5.33
CA PRO A 87 3.50 -19.01 -4.69
C PRO A 87 4.61 -19.30 -5.71
N VAL A 88 5.71 -18.57 -5.61
CA VAL A 88 6.91 -18.80 -6.41
C VAL A 88 8.00 -19.36 -5.51
N LYS A 89 8.49 -20.55 -5.87
CA LYS A 89 9.60 -21.20 -5.19
C LYS A 89 10.89 -20.85 -5.91
N PHE A 90 11.88 -20.39 -5.15
CA PHE A 90 13.25 -20.20 -5.63
C PHE A 90 14.15 -21.08 -4.76
N LEU A 91 14.87 -22.01 -5.39
CA LEU A 91 15.80 -22.93 -4.70
C LEU A 91 15.16 -23.71 -3.53
N GLY A 92 13.93 -24.21 -3.71
CA GLY A 92 13.29 -25.15 -2.77
C GLY A 92 12.46 -24.54 -1.63
N ALA A 93 12.54 -23.23 -1.40
CA ALA A 93 11.67 -22.52 -0.45
C ALA A 93 10.72 -21.55 -1.18
N THR A 94 9.46 -21.45 -0.75
CA THR A 94 8.53 -20.41 -1.23
C THR A 94 9.00 -19.06 -0.67
N ARG A 95 9.78 -18.34 -1.47
CA ARG A 95 10.36 -17.04 -1.10
C ARG A 95 9.67 -15.87 -1.76
N GLY A 96 8.66 -16.11 -2.60
CA GLY A 96 7.80 -15.05 -3.09
C GLY A 96 6.41 -15.54 -3.49
N LYS A 97 5.53 -14.59 -3.78
CA LYS A 97 4.20 -14.83 -4.34
C LYS A 97 3.83 -13.72 -5.31
N PHE A 98 3.20 -14.08 -6.42
CA PHE A 98 2.37 -13.16 -7.18
C PHE A 98 0.97 -13.18 -6.58
N TYR A 99 0.25 -12.07 -6.66
CA TYR A 99 -1.14 -12.04 -6.30
C TYR A 99 -1.96 -11.16 -7.23
N VAL A 100 -3.24 -11.52 -7.34
CA VAL A 100 -4.30 -10.70 -7.91
C VAL A 100 -5.35 -10.58 -6.83
N ALA A 101 -5.76 -9.36 -6.51
CA ALA A 101 -6.72 -9.09 -5.46
C ALA A 101 -7.74 -8.04 -5.88
N GLN A 102 -8.91 -8.13 -5.27
CA GLN A 102 -9.86 -7.04 -5.17
C GLN A 102 -9.94 -6.66 -3.69
N PHE A 103 -9.63 -5.40 -3.38
CA PHE A 103 -9.73 -4.85 -2.04
C PHE A 103 -10.45 -3.51 -2.13
N ILE A 104 -11.61 -3.38 -1.48
CA ILE A 104 -12.41 -2.14 -1.52
C ILE A 104 -12.78 -1.74 -2.97
N ASP A 105 -13.16 -2.73 -3.78
CA ASP A 105 -13.40 -2.56 -5.22
C ASP A 105 -12.22 -2.03 -6.04
N GLU A 106 -11.04 -1.94 -5.43
CA GLU A 106 -9.78 -1.64 -6.12
C GLU A 106 -9.14 -2.95 -6.55
N TRP A 107 -8.68 -2.99 -7.81
CA TRP A 107 -7.97 -4.15 -8.34
C TRP A 107 -6.48 -3.97 -8.21
N HIS A 108 -5.85 -4.99 -7.61
CA HIS A 108 -4.43 -5.04 -7.36
C HIS A 108 -3.81 -6.24 -8.05
N ILE A 109 -2.67 -6.02 -8.69
CA ILE A 109 -1.75 -7.08 -9.08
C ILE A 109 -0.42 -6.78 -8.42
N GLY A 110 0.17 -7.76 -7.76
CA GLY A 110 1.42 -7.53 -7.05
C GLY A 110 2.32 -8.74 -7.00
N TYR A 111 3.54 -8.45 -6.55
CA TYR A 111 4.56 -9.42 -6.24
C TYR A 111 5.13 -9.08 -4.86
N THR A 112 5.28 -10.08 -4.01
CA THR A 112 6.10 -9.94 -2.82
C THR A 112 7.10 -11.08 -2.77
N GLY A 113 8.37 -10.71 -2.64
CA GLY A 113 9.48 -11.60 -2.42
C GLY A 113 10.15 -11.24 -1.10
N ARG A 114 10.43 -12.25 -0.28
CA ARG A 114 11.15 -12.11 0.98
C ARG A 114 12.46 -12.89 0.90
N GLU A 115 13.51 -12.31 1.46
CA GLU A 115 14.83 -12.93 1.54
C GLU A 115 15.33 -13.43 0.18
N LEU A 116 15.11 -12.62 -0.84
CA LEU A 116 15.67 -12.81 -2.17
C LEU A 116 17.18 -12.57 -2.10
N SER A 117 17.96 -13.42 -2.77
CA SER A 117 19.42 -13.27 -2.80
C SER A 117 19.89 -12.95 -4.20
N LEU A 118 20.65 -11.87 -4.33
CA LEU A 118 21.31 -11.47 -5.57
C LEU A 118 22.71 -10.95 -5.23
N ALA A 119 23.73 -11.50 -5.89
CA ALA A 119 25.13 -11.05 -5.77
C ALA A 119 25.66 -10.95 -4.31
N GLY A 120 25.27 -11.89 -3.43
CA GLY A 120 25.72 -11.93 -2.02
C GLY A 120 24.87 -11.11 -1.04
N SER A 121 24.03 -10.20 -1.55
CA SER A 121 23.08 -9.42 -0.76
C SER A 121 21.75 -10.14 -0.61
N VAL A 122 21.08 -9.91 0.52
CA VAL A 122 19.72 -10.39 0.80
C VAL A 122 18.78 -9.20 0.87
N PHE A 123 17.65 -9.26 0.16
CA PHE A 123 16.66 -8.19 0.13
C PHE A 123 15.23 -8.72 0.09
N ASP A 124 14.29 -7.89 0.55
CA ASP A 124 12.86 -8.07 0.35
C ASP A 124 12.41 -7.10 -0.75
N LEU A 125 11.53 -7.57 -1.63
CA LEU A 125 10.92 -6.78 -2.70
C LEU A 125 9.40 -6.88 -2.55
N ARG A 126 8.71 -5.74 -2.56
CA ARG A 126 7.26 -5.68 -2.72
C ARG A 126 6.93 -4.74 -3.86
N PHE A 127 6.10 -5.22 -4.75
CA PHE A 127 5.48 -4.44 -5.80
C PHE A 127 3.98 -4.64 -5.72
N ASP A 128 3.22 -3.55 -5.68
CA ASP A 128 1.76 -3.56 -5.75
C ASP A 128 1.34 -2.55 -6.81
N ALA A 129 0.56 -3.01 -7.79
CA ALA A 129 -0.03 -2.18 -8.83
C ALA A 129 -1.54 -2.18 -8.65
N MET A 130 -2.06 -1.07 -8.14
CA MET A 130 -3.48 -0.76 -8.14
C MET A 130 -3.82 -0.09 -9.48
N PHE A 131 -4.38 -0.82 -10.42
CA PHE A 131 -4.59 -0.34 -11.79
C PHE A 131 -6.02 0.11 -12.07
N ASN A 132 -6.98 -0.30 -11.24
CA ASN A 132 -8.39 0.09 -11.37
C ASN A 132 -8.97 0.38 -9.99
N SER A 133 -9.63 1.53 -9.83
CA SER A 133 -10.34 1.92 -8.63
C SER A 133 -11.55 2.79 -9.02
N PRO A 134 -12.66 2.75 -8.28
CA PRO A 134 -13.86 3.54 -8.60
C PRO A 134 -13.66 5.05 -8.42
N VAL A 135 -12.82 5.44 -7.45
CA VAL A 135 -12.65 6.85 -7.04
C VAL A 135 -11.18 7.27 -7.07
N ARG A 136 -10.26 6.37 -6.75
CA ARG A 136 -8.83 6.68 -6.62
C ARG A 136 -8.11 6.50 -7.94
N GLN A 137 -7.04 7.26 -8.10
CA GLN A 137 -6.17 7.11 -9.27
C GLN A 137 -5.32 5.85 -9.13
N PRO A 138 -4.97 5.20 -10.26
CA PRO A 138 -4.03 4.09 -10.26
C PRO A 138 -2.75 4.41 -9.50
N GLN A 139 -2.36 3.51 -8.60
CA GLN A 139 -1.23 3.70 -7.70
C GLN A 139 -0.29 2.50 -7.78
N TYR A 140 1.01 2.77 -7.88
CA TYR A 140 2.05 1.76 -7.94
C TYR A 140 2.99 1.94 -6.75
N VAL A 141 3.12 0.90 -5.95
CA VAL A 141 3.97 0.89 -4.76
C VAL A 141 5.13 -0.07 -5.00
N LEU A 142 6.35 0.41 -4.73
CA LEU A 142 7.57 -0.35 -4.79
C LEU A 142 8.33 -0.19 -3.48
N ASP A 143 8.47 -1.28 -2.74
CA ASP A 143 9.29 -1.34 -1.53
C ASP A 143 10.49 -2.24 -1.76
N ILE A 144 11.67 -1.72 -1.45
CA ILE A 144 12.92 -2.48 -1.50
C ILE A 144 13.54 -2.38 -0.11
N LEU A 145 13.76 -3.51 0.57
CA LEU A 145 14.47 -3.54 1.84
C LEU A 145 15.70 -4.43 1.73
N VAL A 146 16.89 -3.87 1.91
CA VAL A 146 18.16 -4.61 1.88
C VAL A 146 18.57 -4.97 3.30
N GLN A 147 18.80 -6.26 3.57
CA GLN A 147 19.14 -6.81 4.88
C GLN A 147 20.65 -6.94 5.12
N LYS A 148 21.44 -7.11 4.05
CA LYS A 148 22.90 -7.21 4.14
C LYS A 148 23.54 -5.97 3.56
N ILE A 149 23.78 -4.97 4.42
CA ILE A 149 24.35 -3.67 4.03
C ILE A 149 25.83 -3.60 4.40
N PHE A 150 26.27 -4.34 5.42
CA PHE A 150 27.67 -4.33 5.90
C PHE A 150 28.13 -5.75 6.28
N ASP A 151 29.33 -6.10 5.84
CA ASP A 151 29.84 -7.48 5.84
C ASP A 151 30.31 -7.98 7.23
N TYR A 152 30.29 -7.13 8.29
CA TYR A 152 31.02 -7.46 9.54
C TYR A 152 30.37 -7.19 10.90
N TRP A 153 29.07 -6.84 11.03
CA TRP A 153 28.53 -6.68 12.41
C TRP A 153 27.02 -6.86 12.65
N ALA A 154 26.16 -6.83 11.62
CA ALA A 154 24.70 -6.90 11.80
C ALA A 154 24.03 -7.88 10.83
N PHE A 155 24.61 -9.08 10.69
CA PHE A 155 24.16 -10.12 9.77
C PHE A 155 22.66 -10.42 10.00
N SER A 156 21.81 -9.97 9.06
CA SER A 156 20.35 -10.19 8.99
C SER A 156 19.43 -9.42 9.95
N THR A 157 19.96 -8.67 10.92
CA THR A 157 19.15 -8.01 11.97
C THR A 157 18.54 -6.70 11.51
N ILE A 158 19.27 -5.92 10.69
CA ILE A 158 18.84 -4.59 10.23
C ILE A 158 18.55 -4.66 8.73
N SER A 159 17.37 -4.20 8.33
CA SER A 159 17.00 -4.02 6.92
C SER A 159 16.62 -2.57 6.67
N VAL A 160 17.16 -1.96 5.62
CA VAL A 160 16.78 -0.60 5.22
C VAL A 160 16.48 -0.51 3.75
N GLY A 161 15.62 0.43 3.39
CA GLY A 161 15.50 0.84 2.00
C GLY A 161 14.27 1.69 1.71
N PRO A 162 14.15 2.17 0.47
CA PRO A 162 13.09 3.08 0.08
C PRO A 162 11.76 2.34 -0.10
N SER A 163 10.69 3.07 0.17
CA SER A 163 9.34 2.79 -0.31
C SER A 163 8.92 3.95 -1.20
N ILE A 164 8.56 3.62 -2.42
CA ILE A 164 8.22 4.58 -3.45
C ILE A 164 6.78 4.34 -3.86
N THR A 165 6.00 5.41 -3.89
CA THR A 165 4.65 5.39 -4.47
C THR A 165 4.61 6.29 -5.68
N MET A 166 4.06 5.76 -6.77
CA MET A 166 3.88 6.45 -8.04
C MET A 166 2.39 6.48 -8.39
N SER A 167 1.91 7.61 -8.88
CA SER A 167 0.53 7.82 -9.34
C SER A 167 0.52 9.06 -10.24
N ASN A 168 -0.65 9.41 -10.76
CA ASN A 168 -0.83 10.71 -11.40
C ASN A 168 -0.69 11.83 -10.35
N THR A 169 0.11 12.83 -10.68
CA THR A 169 0.28 14.02 -9.85
C THR A 169 -0.91 14.97 -10.02
N ASN A 170 -0.98 16.01 -9.20
CA ASN A 170 -1.97 17.09 -9.29
C ASN A 170 -2.03 17.73 -10.69
N SER A 171 -0.89 17.83 -11.38
CA SER A 171 -0.81 18.31 -12.77
C SER A 171 -1.40 17.34 -13.80
N GLY A 172 -1.69 16.09 -13.42
CA GLY A 172 -2.20 15.04 -14.30
C GLY A 172 -1.13 14.24 -15.04
N SER A 173 0.15 14.50 -14.80
CA SER A 173 1.25 13.67 -15.31
C SER A 173 1.54 12.51 -14.37
N PHE A 174 2.02 11.38 -14.90
CA PHE A 174 2.50 10.28 -14.06
C PHE A 174 3.82 10.67 -13.35
N GLY A 175 3.91 10.45 -12.04
CA GLY A 175 5.10 10.81 -11.26
C GLY A 175 5.14 10.17 -9.87
N PHE A 176 6.14 10.57 -9.08
CA PHE A 176 6.29 10.13 -7.69
C PHE A 176 5.35 10.92 -6.79
N THR A 177 4.49 10.22 -6.06
CA THR A 177 3.61 10.86 -5.07
C THR A 177 4.20 10.82 -3.68
N SER A 178 4.94 9.77 -3.30
CA SER A 178 5.61 9.72 -2.00
C SER A 178 6.87 8.88 -2.03
N LEU A 179 7.83 9.29 -1.21
CA LEU A 179 9.07 8.58 -0.93
C LEU A 179 9.19 8.44 0.59
N PHE A 180 9.20 7.21 1.07
CA PHE A 180 9.42 6.88 2.47
C PHE A 180 10.71 6.08 2.63
N PHE A 181 11.31 6.19 3.81
CA PHE A 181 12.44 5.35 4.20
C PHE A 181 11.97 4.34 5.24
N ASN A 182 12.12 3.05 4.91
CA ASN A 182 11.76 1.96 5.82
C ASN A 182 13.01 1.45 6.53
N LEU A 183 12.91 1.35 7.86
CA LEU A 183 13.88 0.67 8.73
C LEU A 183 13.18 -0.50 9.42
N ARG A 184 13.74 -1.70 9.29
CA ARG A 184 13.30 -2.89 10.01
C ARG A 184 14.42 -3.41 10.88
N ILE A 185 14.11 -3.67 12.15
CA ILE A 185 15.04 -4.27 13.12
C ILE A 185 14.41 -5.58 13.60
N LYS A 186 15.08 -6.70 13.38
CA LYS A 186 14.71 -8.02 13.92
C LYS A 186 15.38 -8.17 15.29
N VAL A 187 14.64 -8.06 16.39
CA VAL A 187 15.19 -8.22 17.75
C VAL A 187 14.89 -9.63 18.24
N GLY A 188 15.92 -10.48 18.33
CA GLY A 188 15.84 -11.87 18.75
C GLY A 188 16.94 -12.70 18.09
N SER A 189 17.60 -13.59 18.83
CA SER A 189 18.69 -14.39 18.26
C SER A 189 18.14 -15.46 17.33
N SER A 190 18.63 -15.47 16.09
CA SER A 190 18.81 -16.70 15.34
C SER A 190 19.88 -17.51 16.06
N LEU A 191 19.48 -18.45 16.92
CA LEU A 191 20.30 -19.62 17.19
C LEU A 191 20.13 -20.60 16.03
#